data_AF-A0A7J9LXD2-F1
#
_entry.id   AF-A0A7J9LXD2-F1
#
_cell.length_a   1.000
_cell.length_b   1.000
_cell.length_c   1.000
_cell.angle_alpha   90.00
_cell.angle_beta   90.00
_cell.angle_gamma   90.00
#
_symmetry.space_group_name_H-M   'P 1'
#
loop_
_entity.id
_entity.type
_entity.pdbx_description
1 polymer ?
#
loop_
_entity_poly.entity_id
_entity_poly.type
_entity_poly.pdbx_seq_one_letter_code
_entity_poly.pdbx_strand_id
1 'polypeptide(L)'
;MESTSKKVTLSSSDGRTFEVDEAVAFQSQTIKHLYETGCTGDFIPVPNVTGDILSMVLRYCEKHVDSDTAAGKESFYGNKLKRWDALFVKVDQSTLFDLILAADFMNINSLMDLTCKTVANMMKGKTTEEIRGTFNIKNDYTPEAEEMLRKECRYYQRVDWATTEVWKSWNTAPFS
;
A
#
# COMPACT_ATOMS: atom_id res chain seq x y z
N MET A 1 -12.67 33.87 -7.79
CA MET A 1 -13.77 32.98 -8.20
C MET A 1 -13.63 31.74 -7.35
N GLU A 2 -14.45 31.62 -6.31
CA GLU A 2 -14.51 30.41 -5.48
C GLU A 2 -14.96 29.27 -6.38
N SER A 3 -14.06 28.33 -6.64
CA SER A 3 -14.41 27.03 -7.20
C SER A 3 -15.34 26.37 -6.19
N THR A 4 -16.64 26.31 -6.51
CA THR A 4 -17.62 25.52 -5.77
C THR A 4 -17.24 24.06 -5.93
N SER A 5 -16.32 23.59 -5.07
CA SER A 5 -15.93 22.19 -5.03
C SER A 5 -17.17 21.39 -4.67
N LYS A 6 -17.63 20.57 -5.61
CA LYS A 6 -18.69 19.63 -5.32
C LYS A 6 -18.15 18.63 -4.30
N LYS A 7 -18.98 18.28 -3.33
CA LYS A 7 -18.62 17.40 -2.22
C LYS A 7 -19.29 16.05 -2.40
N VAL A 8 -18.59 15.02 -1.97
CA VAL A 8 -19.03 13.62 -1.99
C VAL A 8 -19.08 13.13 -0.55
N THR A 9 -20.16 12.46 -0.19
CA THR A 9 -20.31 11.84 1.13
C THR A 9 -19.90 10.37 1.04
N LEU A 10 -18.99 9.94 1.89
CA LEU A 10 -18.54 8.56 2.04
C LEU A 10 -19.07 7.99 3.35
N SER A 11 -19.54 6.74 3.36
CA SER A 11 -19.95 6.04 4.59
C SER A 11 -19.00 4.89 4.89
N SER A 12 -18.41 4.86 6.08
CA SER A 12 -17.57 3.76 6.55
C SER A 12 -18.40 2.56 7.03
N SER A 13 -17.72 1.43 7.30
CA SER A 13 -18.35 0.19 7.76
C SER A 13 -18.97 0.27 9.16
N ASP A 14 -18.48 1.19 10.00
CA ASP A 14 -19.00 1.49 11.34
C ASP A 14 -20.12 2.56 11.33
N GLY A 15 -20.60 2.95 10.15
CA GLY A 15 -21.72 3.88 9.98
C GLY A 15 -21.35 5.36 10.16
N ARG A 16 -20.06 5.71 10.18
CA ARG A 16 -19.63 7.11 10.16
C ARG A 16 -19.65 7.64 8.73
N THR A 17 -20.04 8.90 8.58
CA THR A 17 -20.11 9.58 7.29
C THR A 17 -19.06 10.68 7.21
N PHE A 18 -18.39 10.79 6.06
CA PHE A 18 -17.34 11.75 5.79
C PHE A 18 -17.69 12.54 4.53
N GLU A 19 -17.77 13.86 4.64
CA GLU A 19 -18.00 14.74 3.51
C GLU A 19 -16.65 15.28 3.04
N VAL A 20 -16.28 15.01 1.78
CA VAL A 20 -14.98 15.39 1.21
C VAL A 20 -15.14 15.97 -0.18
N ASP A 21 -14.18 16.79 -0.59
CA ASP A 21 -14.17 17.39 -1.91
C ASP A 21 -13.97 16.34 -3.01
N GLU A 22 -14.62 16.52 -4.17
CA GLU A 22 -14.49 15.61 -5.32
C GLU A 22 -13.04 15.37 -5.72
N ALA A 23 -12.18 16.40 -5.69
CA ALA A 23 -10.77 16.26 -6.04
C ALA A 23 -10.02 15.29 -5.10
N VAL A 24 -10.38 15.28 -3.81
CA VAL A 24 -9.83 14.38 -2.79
C VAL A 24 -10.39 12.98 -2.98
N ALA A 25 -11.70 12.87 -3.20
CA ALA A 25 -12.39 11.61 -3.43
C ALA A 25 -11.88 10.89 -4.69
N PHE A 26 -11.59 11.63 -5.77
CA PHE A 26 -11.15 11.08 -7.06
C PHE A 26 -9.68 10.63 -7.09
N GLN A 27 -8.92 10.84 -6.02
CA GLN A 27 -7.65 10.10 -5.83
C GLN A 27 -7.91 8.58 -5.76
N SER A 28 -9.08 8.18 -5.27
CA SER A 28 -9.55 6.80 -5.36
C SER A 28 -10.16 6.55 -6.74
N GLN A 29 -9.58 5.62 -7.50
CA GLN A 29 -10.14 5.20 -8.77
C GLN A 29 -11.50 4.50 -8.58
N THR A 30 -11.65 3.74 -7.50
CA THR A 30 -12.90 3.08 -7.14
C THR A 30 -14.03 4.10 -6.93
N ILE A 31 -13.78 5.14 -6.13
CA ILE A 31 -14.78 6.20 -5.88
C ILE A 31 -15.10 6.96 -7.15
N LYS A 32 -14.08 7.27 -7.97
CA LYS A 32 -14.27 7.94 -9.27
C LYS A 32 -15.21 7.15 -10.19
N HIS A 33 -14.98 5.84 -10.33
CA HIS A 33 -15.83 4.99 -11.16
C HIS A 33 -17.25 4.85 -10.60
N LEU A 34 -17.41 4.77 -9.27
CA LEU A 34 -18.73 4.71 -8.62
C LEU A 34 -19.52 6.01 -8.80
N TYR A 35 -18.83 7.15 -8.78
CA TYR A 35 -19.44 8.45 -9.02
C TYR A 35 -19.87 8.61 -10.50
N GLU A 36 -19.00 8.22 -11.44
CA GLU A 36 -19.28 8.29 -12.90
C GLU A 36 -20.40 7.34 -13.34
N THR A 37 -20.52 6.16 -12.72
CA THR A 37 -21.58 5.18 -13.04
C THR A 37 -22.96 5.57 -12.51
N GLY A 38 -23.08 6.68 -11.78
CA GLY A 38 -24.37 7.22 -11.36
C GLY A 38 -25.08 6.38 -10.29
N CYS A 39 -24.33 5.75 -9.38
CA CYS A 39 -24.92 5.17 -8.18
C CYS A 39 -25.53 6.28 -7.31
N THR A 40 -26.84 6.47 -7.50
CA THR A 40 -27.71 7.55 -7.02
C THR A 40 -28.13 7.34 -5.56
N GLY A 41 -27.15 7.19 -4.68
CA GLY A 41 -27.35 7.37 -3.24
C GLY A 41 -26.64 8.64 -2.79
N ASP A 42 -27.23 9.40 -1.87
CA ASP A 42 -26.61 10.63 -1.30
C ASP A 42 -25.22 10.38 -0.66
N PHE A 43 -24.81 9.11 -0.51
CA PHE A 43 -23.53 8.68 0.02
C PHE A 43 -22.99 7.41 -0.68
N ILE A 44 -21.67 7.32 -0.84
CA ILE A 44 -20.95 6.16 -1.38
C ILE A 44 -20.50 5.27 -0.20
N PRO A 45 -20.97 4.02 -0.10
CA PRO A 45 -20.56 3.12 0.96
C PRO A 45 -19.16 2.55 0.71
N VAL A 46 -18.32 2.56 1.75
CA VAL A 46 -16.99 1.96 1.81
C VAL A 46 -17.05 0.78 2.79
N PRO A 47 -17.57 -0.39 2.35
CA PRO A 47 -17.59 -1.57 3.19
C PRO A 47 -16.16 -2.00 3.55
N ASN A 48 -16.00 -2.60 4.72
CA ASN A 48 -14.73 -3.13 5.26
C ASN A 48 -13.70 -2.11 5.76
N VAL A 49 -13.92 -0.80 5.61
CA VAL A 49 -13.04 0.23 6.17
C VAL A 49 -13.72 0.91 7.35
N THR A 50 -13.10 0.86 8.53
CA THR A 50 -13.59 1.57 9.72
C THR A 50 -13.42 3.08 9.56
N GLY A 51 -14.24 3.89 10.23
CA GLY A 51 -14.17 5.33 10.10
C GLY A 51 -12.82 5.93 10.52
N ASP A 52 -12.12 5.32 11.47
CA ASP A 52 -10.79 5.77 11.87
C ASP A 52 -9.78 5.62 10.72
N ILE A 53 -9.76 4.47 10.04
CA ILE A 53 -8.88 4.22 8.89
C ILE A 53 -9.30 5.07 7.69
N LEU A 54 -10.60 5.19 7.43
CA LEU A 54 -11.11 6.03 6.35
C LEU A 54 -10.68 7.49 6.55
N SER A 55 -10.75 8.01 7.78
CA SER A 55 -10.29 9.38 8.09
C SER A 55 -8.80 9.57 7.80
N MET A 56 -7.97 8.56 8.07
CA MET A 56 -6.54 8.59 7.77
C MET A 56 -6.28 8.61 6.26
N VAL A 57 -7.00 7.77 5.51
CA VAL A 57 -6.87 7.74 4.04
C VAL A 57 -7.30 9.07 3.43
N LEU A 58 -8.42 9.64 3.88
CA LEU A 58 -8.88 10.94 3.40
C LEU A 58 -7.86 12.04 3.67
N ARG A 59 -7.28 12.07 4.88
CA ARG A 59 -6.20 12.99 5.23
C ARG A 59 -4.97 12.82 4.32
N TYR A 60 -4.65 11.59 3.92
CA TYR A 60 -3.58 11.32 2.97
C TYR A 60 -3.91 11.88 1.58
N CYS A 61 -5.13 11.65 1.09
CA CYS A 61 -5.61 12.15 -0.19
C CYS A 61 -5.61 13.68 -0.24
N GLU A 62 -6.12 14.37 0.78
CA GLU A 62 -6.07 15.83 0.89
C GLU A 62 -4.64 16.35 0.75
N LYS A 63 -3.71 15.73 1.49
CA LYS A 63 -2.32 16.16 1.49
C LYS A 63 -1.63 16.02 0.13
N HIS A 64 -1.99 14.99 -0.63
CA HIS A 64 -1.40 14.68 -1.92
C HIS A 64 -2.02 15.49 -3.07
N VAL A 65 -3.32 15.77 -3.01
CA VAL A 65 -4.01 16.67 -3.97
C VAL A 65 -3.44 18.09 -3.89
N ASP A 66 -3.22 18.61 -2.69
CA ASP A 66 -2.59 19.91 -2.48
C ASP A 66 -1.15 19.97 -3.00
N SER A 67 -0.46 18.83 -3.03
CA SER A 67 0.92 18.76 -3.50
C SER A 67 1.03 18.71 -5.03
N ASP A 68 0.08 18.05 -5.71
CA ASP A 68 0.02 17.99 -7.17
C ASP A 68 -0.30 19.35 -7.79
N THR A 69 -1.14 20.16 -7.13
CA THR A 69 -1.43 21.53 -7.57
C THR A 69 -0.24 22.49 -7.38
N ALA A 70 0.70 22.16 -6.51
CA ALA A 70 1.92 22.93 -6.24
C ALA A 70 3.15 22.48 -7.06
N ALA A 71 2.99 21.53 -7.99
CA ALA A 71 4.05 20.82 -8.73
C ALA A 71 4.95 21.69 -9.64
N GLY A 72 4.80 23.02 -9.65
CA GLY A 72 5.72 23.92 -10.35
C GLY A 72 7.09 24.12 -9.68
N LYS A 73 7.40 23.47 -8.55
CA LYS A 73 8.66 23.65 -7.78
C LYS A 73 9.23 22.30 -7.27
N GLU A 74 9.79 21.53 -8.18
CA GLU A 74 10.07 20.08 -8.03
C GLU A 74 11.11 19.61 -6.98
N SER A 75 11.86 20.46 -6.26
CA SER A 75 12.92 19.94 -5.36
C SER A 75 12.62 20.03 -3.86
N PHE A 76 11.87 21.05 -3.41
CA PHE A 76 11.66 21.29 -1.97
C PHE A 76 10.39 20.65 -1.45
N TYR A 77 9.29 20.74 -2.21
CA TYR A 77 7.99 20.22 -1.80
C TYR A 77 7.93 18.70 -1.84
N GLY A 78 8.56 18.06 -2.85
CA GLY A 78 8.64 16.61 -2.94
C GLY A 78 9.39 15.96 -1.76
N ASN A 79 10.46 16.59 -1.28
CA ASN A 79 11.18 16.12 -0.08
C ASN A 79 10.39 16.31 1.22
N LYS A 80 9.60 17.40 1.30
CA LYS A 80 8.72 17.63 2.45
C LYS A 80 7.57 16.63 2.49
N LEU A 81 7.00 16.28 1.32
CA LEU A 81 5.95 15.28 1.18
C LEU A 81 6.47 13.89 1.60
N LYS A 82 7.60 13.44 1.04
CA LYS A 82 8.24 12.17 1.44
C LYS A 82 8.49 12.05 2.94
N ARG A 83 8.87 13.15 3.60
CA ARG A 83 9.07 13.17 5.05
C ARG A 83 7.75 13.09 5.82
N TRP A 84 6.70 13.73 5.30
CA TRP A 84 5.35 13.61 5.85
C TRP A 84 4.82 12.18 5.68
N ASP A 85 4.99 11.59 4.50
CA ASP A 85 4.63 10.20 4.19
C ASP A 85 5.28 9.21 5.14
N ALA A 86 6.59 9.38 5.39
CA ALA A 86 7.34 8.55 6.32
C ALA A 86 6.85 8.68 7.77
N LEU A 87 6.29 9.83 8.15
CA LEU A 87 5.67 10.03 9.47
C LEU A 87 4.22 9.52 9.50
N PHE A 88 3.51 9.60 8.38
CA PHE A 88 2.12 9.16 8.25
C PHE A 88 2.00 7.64 8.40
N VAL A 89 2.89 6.88 7.76
CA VAL A 89 2.93 5.40 7.90
C VAL A 89 3.63 4.91 9.16
N LYS A 90 4.09 5.82 10.04
CA LYS A 90 4.67 5.47 11.34
C LYS A 90 3.57 5.23 12.38
N VAL A 91 2.75 4.22 12.13
CA VAL A 91 1.66 3.76 12.99
C VAL A 91 1.93 2.34 13.49
N ASP A 92 1.04 1.82 14.34
CA ASP A 92 1.09 0.42 14.77
C ASP A 92 0.84 -0.53 13.59
N GLN A 93 1.26 -1.79 13.73
CA GLN A 93 1.18 -2.77 12.65
C GLN A 93 -0.26 -3.05 12.23
N SER A 94 -1.21 -3.14 13.17
CA SER A 94 -2.64 -3.33 12.85
C SER A 94 -3.16 -2.22 11.97
N THR A 95 -2.96 -0.96 12.37
CA THR A 95 -3.36 0.20 11.58
C THR A 95 -2.67 0.24 10.22
N LEU A 96 -1.39 -0.16 10.13
CA LEU A 96 -0.68 -0.23 8.85
C LEU A 96 -1.29 -1.28 7.92
N PHE A 97 -1.67 -2.46 8.43
CA PHE A 97 -2.35 -3.48 7.65
C PHE A 97 -3.75 -3.04 7.21
N ASP A 98 -4.50 -2.42 8.11
CA ASP A 98 -5.82 -1.87 7.77
C ASP A 98 -5.71 -0.76 6.71
N LEU A 99 -4.66 0.06 6.76
CA LEU A 99 -4.35 1.05 5.72
C LEU A 99 -4.02 0.40 4.37
N ILE A 100 -3.27 -0.72 4.37
CA ILE A 100 -2.97 -1.47 3.13
C ILE A 100 -4.28 -1.99 2.51
N LEU A 101 -5.14 -2.63 3.32
CA LEU A 101 -6.42 -3.16 2.85
C LEU A 101 -7.35 -2.05 2.35
N ALA A 102 -7.39 -0.91 3.05
CA ALA A 102 -8.16 0.25 2.63
C ALA A 102 -7.64 0.86 1.33
N ALA A 103 -6.31 0.94 1.17
CA ALA A 103 -5.67 1.44 -0.05
C ALA A 103 -5.94 0.55 -1.26
N ASP A 104 -5.95 -0.79 -1.06
CA ASP A 104 -6.32 -1.77 -2.09
C ASP A 104 -7.77 -1.58 -2.53
N PHE A 105 -8.69 -1.55 -1.56
CA PHE A 105 -10.12 -1.42 -1.81
C PHE A 105 -10.47 -0.11 -2.54
N MET A 106 -9.89 1.00 -2.10
CA MET A 106 -10.08 2.30 -2.73
C MET A 106 -9.21 2.50 -3.98
N ASN A 107 -8.34 1.54 -4.32
CA ASN A 107 -7.43 1.58 -5.46
C ASN A 107 -6.62 2.90 -5.51
N ILE A 108 -5.90 3.18 -4.41
CA ILE A 108 -5.03 4.33 -4.26
C ILE A 108 -3.58 3.85 -4.37
N ASN A 109 -3.07 3.79 -5.60
CA ASN A 109 -1.74 3.23 -5.91
C ASN A 109 -0.60 3.92 -5.14
N SER A 110 -0.67 5.23 -4.92
CA SER A 110 0.38 5.97 -4.20
C SER A 110 0.48 5.56 -2.73
N LEU A 111 -0.66 5.36 -2.07
CA LEU A 111 -0.73 4.90 -0.68
C LEU A 111 -0.34 3.42 -0.55
N MET A 112 -0.75 2.58 -1.53
CA MET A 112 -0.35 1.19 -1.61
C MET A 112 1.17 1.04 -1.72
N ASP A 113 1.80 1.81 -2.62
CA ASP A 113 3.25 1.81 -2.79
C ASP A 113 3.98 2.24 -1.52
N LEU A 114 3.48 3.27 -0.83
CA LEU A 114 4.09 3.80 0.38
C LEU A 114 4.05 2.78 1.52
N THR A 115 2.89 2.17 1.73
CA THR A 115 2.70 1.16 2.77
C THR A 115 3.52 -0.11 2.47
N CYS A 116 3.52 -0.59 1.22
CA CYS A 116 4.38 -1.70 0.77
C CYS A 116 5.87 -1.42 0.99
N LYS A 117 6.35 -0.23 0.63
CA LYS A 117 7.74 0.19 0.87
C LYS A 117 8.07 0.20 2.36
N THR A 118 7.13 0.61 3.20
CA THR A 118 7.31 0.63 4.66
C THR A 118 7.47 -0.78 5.22
N VAL A 119 6.61 -1.72 4.82
CA VAL A 119 6.71 -3.13 5.20
C VAL A 119 8.03 -3.74 4.70
N ALA A 120 8.41 -3.48 3.46
CA ALA A 120 9.67 -3.96 2.89
C ALA A 120 10.89 -3.43 3.67
N ASN A 121 10.87 -2.16 4.08
CA ASN A 121 11.91 -1.57 4.92
C ASN A 121 11.95 -2.18 6.33
N MET A 122 10.81 -2.59 6.89
CA MET A 122 10.77 -3.30 8.18
C MET A 122 11.36 -4.71 8.09
N MET A 123 11.30 -5.35 6.91
CA MET A 123 11.91 -6.66 6.65
C MET A 123 13.39 -6.54 6.30
N LYS A 124 13.82 -5.42 5.71
CA LYS A 124 15.19 -5.21 5.27
C LYS A 124 16.17 -5.28 6.44
N GLY A 125 17.12 -6.21 6.36
CA GLY A 125 18.19 -6.37 7.34
C GLY A 125 17.81 -7.16 8.59
N LYS A 126 16.56 -7.62 8.72
CA LYS A 126 16.14 -8.55 9.77
C LYS A 126 16.39 -10.00 9.36
N THR A 127 16.64 -10.87 10.34
CA THR A 127 16.72 -12.31 10.07
C THR A 127 15.32 -12.90 9.86
N THR A 128 15.26 -14.09 9.28
CA THR A 128 14.00 -14.80 9.01
C THR A 128 13.20 -15.04 10.30
N GLU A 129 13.90 -15.28 11.41
CA GLU A 129 13.32 -15.46 12.74
C GLU A 129 12.77 -14.15 13.31
N GLU A 130 13.47 -13.03 13.14
CA GLU A 130 13.01 -11.72 13.59
C GLU A 130 11.80 -11.23 12.78
N ILE A 131 11.77 -11.53 11.47
CA ILE A 131 10.59 -11.26 10.62
C ILE A 131 9.43 -12.11 11.11
N ARG A 132 9.63 -13.42 11.33
CA ARG A 132 8.59 -14.31 11.87
C ARG A 132 8.05 -13.82 13.21
N GLY A 133 8.92 -13.38 14.12
CA GLY A 133 8.51 -12.79 15.39
C GLY A 133 7.79 -11.45 15.24
N THR A 134 8.24 -10.59 14.33
CA THR A 134 7.63 -9.28 14.07
C THR A 134 6.22 -9.40 13.50
N PHE A 135 6.00 -10.36 12.60
CA PHE A 135 4.72 -10.57 11.90
C PHE A 135 3.88 -11.71 12.49
N ASN A 136 4.29 -12.26 13.64
CA ASN A 136 3.65 -13.40 14.30
C ASN A 136 3.40 -14.60 13.35
N ILE A 137 4.34 -14.85 12.44
CA ILE A 137 4.27 -15.92 11.45
C ILE A 137 4.79 -17.21 12.09
N LYS A 138 3.94 -18.25 12.12
CA LYS A 138 4.33 -19.58 12.60
C LYS A 138 5.34 -20.20 11.63
N ASN A 139 6.44 -20.73 12.16
CA ASN A 139 7.34 -21.58 11.37
C ASN A 139 6.64 -22.93 11.11
N ASP A 140 6.28 -23.18 9.87
CA ASP A 140 5.68 -24.41 9.36
C ASP A 140 6.73 -25.39 8.79
N TYR A 141 8.00 -24.99 8.75
CA TYR A 141 9.09 -25.85 8.32
C TYR A 141 9.61 -26.74 9.44
N THR A 142 9.89 -28.01 9.09
CA THR A 142 10.75 -28.88 9.90
C THR A 142 12.19 -28.35 9.89
N PRO A 143 12.98 -28.56 10.97
CA PRO A 143 14.37 -28.10 11.03
C PRO A 143 15.23 -28.53 9.83
N GLU A 144 15.04 -29.76 9.33
CA GLU A 144 15.77 -30.27 8.17
C GLU A 144 15.42 -29.52 6.88
N ALA A 145 14.14 -29.25 6.65
CA ALA A 145 13.66 -28.50 5.50
C ALA A 145 14.14 -27.05 5.51
N GLU A 146 14.15 -26.41 6.68
CA GLU A 146 14.67 -25.05 6.85
C GLU A 146 16.18 -24.98 6.57
N GLU A 147 16.96 -25.98 6.99
CA GLU A 147 18.38 -26.02 6.70
C GLU A 147 18.67 -26.25 5.20
N MET A 148 17.88 -27.11 4.54
CA MET A 148 17.96 -27.29 3.09
C MET A 148 17.65 -25.98 2.35
N LEU A 149 16.57 -25.31 2.72
CA LEU A 149 16.17 -24.04 2.11
C LEU A 149 17.22 -22.94 2.33
N ARG A 150 17.86 -22.89 3.51
CA ARG A 150 18.98 -21.96 3.77
C ARG A 150 20.22 -22.27 2.93
N LYS A 151 20.55 -23.55 2.72
CA LYS A 151 21.65 -23.96 1.84
C LYS A 151 21.36 -23.58 0.39
N GLU A 152 20.13 -23.82 -0.06
CA GLU A 152 19.65 -23.48 -1.40
C GLU A 152 19.61 -21.97 -1.65
N CYS A 153 19.04 -21.17 -0.74
CA CYS A 153 19.06 -19.71 -0.85
C CYS A 153 20.49 -19.15 -0.88
N ARG A 154 21.41 -19.68 -0.06
CA ARG A 154 22.84 -19.28 -0.10
C ARG A 154 23.52 -19.64 -1.40
N TYR A 155 23.16 -20.79 -1.98
CA TYR A 155 23.62 -21.18 -3.29
C TYR A 155 23.15 -20.15 -4.32
N TYR A 156 21.84 -19.92 -4.46
CA TYR A 156 21.27 -18.96 -5.43
C TYR A 156 21.78 -17.52 -5.26
N GLN A 157 22.05 -17.04 -4.04
CA GLN A 157 22.64 -15.72 -3.82
C GLN A 157 24.09 -15.58 -4.31
N ARG A 158 24.84 -16.69 -4.39
CA ARG A 158 26.21 -16.73 -4.91
C ARG A 158 26.28 -17.02 -6.41
N VAL A 159 25.20 -17.56 -6.98
CA VAL A 159 25.18 -17.95 -8.39
C VAL A 159 24.90 -16.71 -9.24
N ASP A 160 25.82 -16.39 -10.15
CA ASP A 160 25.53 -15.43 -11.23
C ASP A 160 24.60 -16.12 -12.25
N TRP A 161 23.32 -15.79 -12.16
CA TRP A 161 22.27 -16.38 -12.99
C TRP A 161 22.45 -16.07 -14.49
N ALA A 162 23.24 -15.05 -14.83
CA ALA A 162 23.52 -14.69 -16.22
C ALA A 162 24.57 -15.61 -16.89
N THR A 163 25.40 -16.31 -16.09
CA THR A 163 26.54 -17.09 -16.60
C THR A 163 26.48 -18.57 -16.28
N THR A 164 25.48 -19.02 -15.52
CA THR A 164 25.39 -20.41 -15.06
C THR A 164 24.52 -21.31 -15.93
N GLU A 165 24.88 -22.60 -16.00
CA GLU A 165 24.11 -23.66 -16.67
C GLU A 165 22.70 -23.84 -16.09
N VAL A 166 22.40 -23.23 -14.94
CA VAL A 166 21.08 -23.19 -14.32
C VAL A 166 20.07 -22.43 -15.19
N TRP A 167 20.46 -21.34 -15.86
CA TRP A 167 19.59 -20.63 -16.83
C TRP A 167 19.25 -21.53 -18.02
N LYS A 168 20.25 -22.27 -18.53
CA LYS A 168 20.03 -23.24 -19.62
C LYS A 168 19.11 -24.37 -19.18
N SER A 169 19.26 -24.89 -17.96
CA SER A 169 18.42 -25.97 -17.43
C SER A 169 16.97 -25.52 -17.22
N TRP A 170 16.73 -24.34 -16.65
CA TRP A 170 15.37 -23.80 -16.45
C TRP A 170 14.66 -23.40 -17.74
N ASN A 171 15.39 -22.90 -18.76
CA ASN A 171 14.81 -22.55 -20.07
C ASN A 171 14.74 -23.73 -21.06
N THR A 172 15.32 -24.89 -20.73
CA THR A 172 15.21 -26.10 -21.57
C THR A 172 14.26 -27.15 -21.01
N ALA A 173 13.75 -26.97 -19.79
CA ALA A 173 12.65 -27.78 -19.29
C ALA A 173 11.36 -27.38 -20.03
N PRO A 174 10.74 -28.27 -20.83
CA PRO A 174 9.43 -27.98 -21.39
C PRO A 174 8.44 -27.87 -20.23
N PHE A 175 7.72 -26.75 -20.14
CA PHE A 175 6.50 -26.69 -19.36
C PHE A 175 5.53 -27.72 -19.94
N SER A 176 5.48 -28.91 -19.32
CA SER A 176 4.48 -29.96 -19.56
C SER A 176 3.36 -29.85 -18.55
#